data_AF-A0A2S6GD58-F1
#
_entry.id   AF-A0A2S6GD58-F1
#
_cell.length_a   1.000
_cell.length_b   1.000
_cell.length_c   1.000
_cell.angle_alpha   90.00
_cell.angle_beta   90.00
_cell.angle_gamma   90.00
#
_symmetry.space_group_name_H-M   'P 1'
#
loop_
_entity.id
_entity.type
_entity.pdbx_description
1 polymer ?
#
loop_
_entity_poly.entity_id
_entity_poly.type
_entity_poly.pdbx_seq_one_letter_code
_entity_poly.pdbx_strand_id
1 'polypeptide(L)'
;MDIIEFRFEAGADDGSRDDLRTLSPHLAGDHALRAHGRVVVEHEPVRPGELGAAEVVLAAVSAVVGVGQLAVAVRAWRDELNRPTGVRLVVPDEHRDEARAVFGALRDPSGERAAVVADPKPFGRIDPANSACVLIGVDRYVDRELPSLRAVYNNVEQLYDVLTDENVWGVETGRIRKVHHPRTAADLIRPIREMSELART
;
A
#
# COMPACT_ATOMS: atom_id res chain seq x y z
N MET A 1 -6.09 16.00 6.03
CA MET A 1 -5.31 14.75 5.89
C MET A 1 -6.21 13.86 5.07
N ASP A 2 -5.84 13.65 3.82
CA ASP A 2 -6.74 13.02 2.86
C ASP A 2 -6.86 11.53 3.18
N ILE A 3 -8.11 11.10 3.32
CA ILE A 3 -8.48 9.72 3.56
C ILE A 3 -8.86 9.15 2.21
N ILE A 4 -8.20 8.05 1.84
CA ILE A 4 -8.53 7.31 0.63
C ILE A 4 -9.36 6.11 1.04
N GLU A 5 -10.52 5.95 0.41
CA GLU A 5 -11.39 4.80 0.58
C GLU A 5 -11.07 3.73 -0.46
N PHE A 6 -10.70 2.55 0.04
CA PHE A 6 -10.47 1.35 -0.74
C PHE A 6 -11.64 0.41 -0.57
N ARG A 7 -12.22 -0.02 -1.68
CA ARG A 7 -13.40 -0.88 -1.67
C ARG A 7 -13.05 -2.25 -2.24
N PHE A 8 -13.23 -3.28 -1.44
CA PHE A 8 -13.04 -4.67 -1.86
C PHE A 8 -14.40 -5.33 -2.10
N GLU A 9 -14.58 -5.90 -3.29
CA GLU A 9 -15.80 -6.55 -3.74
C GLU A 9 -15.52 -8.02 -4.10
N ALA A 10 -16.49 -8.90 -3.87
CA ALA A 10 -16.41 -10.28 -4.34
C ALA A 10 -16.65 -10.30 -5.86
N GLY A 11 -15.85 -11.08 -6.59
CA GLY A 11 -16.14 -11.47 -7.96
C GLY A 11 -17.44 -12.29 -8.07
N ALA A 12 -17.84 -12.58 -9.32
CA ALA A 12 -19.09 -13.29 -9.61
C ALA A 12 -19.11 -14.75 -9.11
N ASP A 13 -17.97 -15.30 -8.71
CA ASP A 13 -17.82 -16.68 -8.25
C ASP A 13 -18.00 -16.78 -6.74
N ASP A 14 -18.73 -17.80 -6.27
CA ASP A 14 -19.05 -18.02 -4.85
C ASP A 14 -17.81 -18.07 -3.94
N GLY A 15 -16.67 -18.55 -4.44
CA GLY A 15 -15.39 -18.55 -3.71
C GLY A 15 -14.89 -17.16 -3.30
N SER A 16 -15.30 -16.12 -4.03
CA SER A 16 -14.90 -14.72 -3.77
C SER A 16 -15.58 -14.13 -2.53
N ARG A 17 -16.76 -14.64 -2.16
CA ARG A 17 -17.47 -14.20 -0.94
C ARG A 17 -16.80 -14.75 0.31
N ASP A 18 -16.39 -16.02 0.28
CA ASP A 18 -15.61 -16.61 1.37
C ASP A 18 -14.24 -15.94 1.51
N ASP A 19 -13.63 -15.55 0.40
CA ASP A 19 -12.41 -14.74 0.43
C ASP A 19 -12.65 -13.38 1.11
N LEU A 20 -13.71 -12.63 0.76
CA LEU A 20 -14.03 -11.38 1.47
C LEU A 20 -14.25 -11.57 2.98
N ARG A 21 -14.87 -12.68 3.37
CA ARG A 21 -15.11 -13.02 4.78
C ARG A 21 -13.85 -13.36 5.55
N THR A 22 -12.78 -13.78 4.88
CA THR A 22 -11.47 -13.98 5.50
C THR A 22 -10.61 -12.72 5.44
N LEU A 23 -10.73 -11.92 4.37
CA LEU A 23 -10.04 -10.65 4.22
C LEU A 23 -10.45 -9.66 5.31
N SER A 24 -11.75 -9.56 5.57
CA SER A 24 -12.33 -8.66 6.56
C SER A 24 -11.69 -8.79 7.96
N PRO A 25 -11.74 -9.96 8.63
CA PRO A 25 -11.12 -10.13 9.94
C PRO A 25 -9.60 -10.04 9.89
N HIS A 26 -8.96 -10.38 8.76
CA HIS A 26 -7.50 -10.21 8.60
C HIS A 26 -7.12 -8.73 8.61
N LEU A 27 -7.73 -7.91 7.74
CA LEU A 27 -7.48 -6.46 7.69
C LEU A 27 -7.91 -5.77 8.99
N ALA A 28 -9.06 -6.16 9.55
CA ALA A 28 -9.51 -5.63 10.82
C ALA A 28 -8.57 -6.04 11.96
N GLY A 29 -7.85 -7.16 11.87
CA GLY A 29 -6.89 -7.67 12.84
C GLY A 29 -5.49 -7.03 12.75
N ASP A 30 -5.14 -6.45 11.60
CA ASP A 30 -3.82 -5.89 11.35
C ASP A 30 -3.55 -4.64 12.21
N HIS A 31 -2.53 -4.73 13.08
CA HIS A 31 -2.18 -3.68 14.03
C HIS A 31 -1.62 -2.43 13.34
N ALA A 32 -0.87 -2.59 12.25
CA ALA A 32 -0.27 -1.47 11.53
C ALA A 32 -1.34 -0.70 10.74
N LEU A 33 -2.29 -1.41 10.14
CA LEU A 33 -3.42 -0.81 9.44
C LEU A 33 -4.33 -0.02 10.39
N ARG A 34 -4.62 -0.54 11.59
CA ARG A 34 -5.39 0.19 12.62
C ARG A 34 -4.73 1.49 13.09
N ALA A 35 -3.40 1.56 13.04
CA ALA A 35 -2.68 2.77 13.43
C ALA A 35 -2.77 3.89 12.37
N HIS A 36 -3.08 3.54 11.12
CA HIS A 36 -3.00 4.44 9.95
C HIS A 36 -4.29 4.51 9.12
N GLY A 37 -5.35 3.83 9.57
CA GLY A 37 -6.63 3.75 8.90
C GLY A 37 -7.70 3.07 9.75
N ARG A 38 -8.88 2.93 9.16
CA ARG A 38 -10.04 2.25 9.72
C ARG A 38 -10.56 1.28 8.67
N VAL A 39 -10.76 0.03 9.07
CA VAL A 39 -11.42 -0.98 8.24
C VAL A 39 -12.85 -1.12 8.76
N VAL A 40 -13.82 -1.01 7.86
CA VAL A 40 -15.24 -1.17 8.12
C VAL A 40 -15.78 -2.20 7.14
N VAL A 41 -16.57 -3.13 7.64
CA VAL A 41 -17.33 -4.06 6.80
C VAL A 41 -18.69 -3.45 6.59
N GLU A 42 -19.08 -3.26 5.34
CA GLU A 42 -20.41 -2.78 5.00
C GLU A 42 -21.13 -3.78 4.11
N HIS A 43 -22.40 -4.01 4.40
CA HIS A 43 -23.29 -4.76 3.53
C HIS A 43 -24.04 -3.74 2.68
N GLU A 44 -23.74 -3.68 1.38
CA GLU A 44 -24.38 -2.72 0.51
C GLU A 44 -25.64 -3.33 -0.14
N PRO A 45 -26.74 -2.57 -0.24
CA PRO A 45 -27.89 -3.00 -1.03
C PRO A 45 -27.48 -3.23 -2.48
N VAL A 46 -28.07 -4.28 -3.06
CA VAL A 46 -27.84 -4.77 -4.41
C VAL A 46 -27.97 -3.67 -5.46
N ARG A 47 -27.01 -3.56 -6.39
CA ARG A 47 -27.14 -2.62 -7.52
C ARG A 47 -28.28 -3.08 -8.45
N PRO A 48 -28.98 -2.16 -9.15
CA PRO A 48 -30.05 -2.54 -10.07
C PRO A 48 -29.54 -3.51 -11.15
N GLY A 49 -30.09 -4.74 -11.16
CA GLY A 49 -29.69 -5.81 -12.10
C GLY A 49 -28.84 -6.93 -11.49
N GLU A 50 -28.40 -6.80 -10.23
CA GLU A 50 -27.76 -7.87 -9.47
C GLU A 50 -28.80 -8.60 -8.58
N LEU A 51 -28.55 -9.87 -8.23
CA LEU A 51 -29.39 -10.65 -7.30
C LEU A 51 -28.63 -10.86 -5.98
N GLY A 52 -29.17 -10.32 -4.88
CA GLY A 52 -28.65 -10.51 -3.51
C GLY A 52 -27.72 -9.40 -3.02
N ALA A 53 -27.55 -9.28 -1.69
CA ALA A 53 -26.69 -8.25 -1.08
C ALA A 53 -25.22 -8.43 -1.47
N ALA A 54 -24.54 -7.33 -1.82
CA ALA A 54 -23.09 -7.33 -2.03
C ALA A 54 -22.40 -7.18 -0.67
N GLU A 55 -21.61 -8.17 -0.27
CA GLU A 55 -20.67 -8.02 0.84
C GLU A 55 -19.49 -7.18 0.33
N VAL A 56 -19.17 -6.10 1.05
CA VAL A 56 -18.11 -5.16 0.69
C VAL A 56 -17.23 -4.93 1.91
N VAL A 57 -15.92 -4.90 1.70
CA VAL A 57 -14.98 -4.46 2.74
C VAL A 57 -14.46 -3.08 2.35
N LEU A 58 -14.64 -2.11 3.23
CA LEU A 58 -14.14 -0.74 3.08
C LEU A 58 -12.92 -0.55 3.98
N ALA A 59 -11.80 -0.16 3.39
CA ALA A 59 -10.63 0.28 4.11
C ALA A 59 -10.41 1.77 3.84
N ALA A 60 -10.67 2.60 4.86
CA ALA A 60 -10.40 4.02 4.83
C ALA A 60 -9.02 4.27 5.45
N VAL A 61 -8.04 4.64 4.63
CA VAL A 61 -6.65 4.76 5.08
C VAL A 61 -6.10 6.14 4.77
N SER A 62 -5.13 6.56 5.57
CA SER A 62 -4.37 7.77 5.27
C SER A 62 -3.48 7.58 4.04
N ALA A 63 -3.49 8.55 3.12
CA ALA A 63 -2.97 8.41 1.75
C ALA A 63 -1.52 7.91 1.61
N VAL A 64 -0.61 8.25 2.52
CA VAL A 64 0.83 7.96 2.32
C VAL A 64 1.27 6.68 3.03
N VAL A 65 0.98 6.54 4.33
CA VAL A 65 1.43 5.37 5.11
C VAL A 65 0.38 4.27 5.10
N GLY A 66 -0.89 4.64 5.14
CA GLY A 66 -1.99 3.70 5.23
C GLY A 66 -2.16 2.83 3.97
N VAL A 67 -1.83 3.37 2.79
CA VAL A 67 -1.92 2.61 1.53
C VAL A 67 -0.84 1.53 1.43
N GLY A 68 0.39 1.84 1.86
CA GLY A 68 1.47 0.85 1.93
C GLY A 68 1.16 -0.27 2.93
N GLN A 69 0.66 0.08 4.11
CA GLN A 69 0.24 -0.91 5.11
C GLN A 69 -0.93 -1.77 4.62
N LEU A 70 -1.90 -1.17 3.93
CA LEU A 70 -3.00 -1.91 3.32
C LEU A 70 -2.49 -2.90 2.27
N ALA A 71 -1.53 -2.51 1.43
CA ALA A 71 -0.93 -3.41 0.45
C ALA A 71 -0.20 -4.61 1.11
N VAL A 72 0.54 -4.37 2.21
CA VAL A 72 1.21 -5.45 2.96
C VAL A 72 0.18 -6.41 3.58
N ALA A 73 -0.83 -5.88 4.26
CA ALA A 73 -1.87 -6.70 4.91
C ALA A 73 -2.67 -7.53 3.88
N VAL A 74 -3.05 -6.93 2.75
CA VAL A 74 -3.72 -7.65 1.65
C VAL A 74 -2.84 -8.76 1.09
N ARG A 75 -1.53 -8.51 0.97
CA ARG A 75 -0.61 -9.54 0.48
C ARG A 75 -0.41 -10.68 1.47
N ALA A 76 -0.24 -10.38 2.75
CA ALA A 76 -0.10 -11.38 3.80
C ALA A 76 -1.33 -12.31 3.82
N TRP A 77 -2.53 -11.73 3.77
CA TRP A 77 -3.78 -12.48 3.61
C TRP A 77 -3.80 -13.36 2.36
N ARG A 78 -3.38 -12.83 1.21
CA ARG A 78 -3.34 -13.60 -0.04
C ARG A 78 -2.36 -14.79 0.06
N ASP A 79 -1.20 -14.57 0.65
CA ASP A 79 -0.19 -15.61 0.84
C ASP A 79 -0.69 -16.73 1.77
N GLU A 80 -1.54 -16.39 2.77
CA GLU A 80 -2.23 -17.35 3.62
C GLU A 80 -3.32 -18.16 2.89
N LEU A 81 -4.03 -17.55 1.94
CA LEU A 81 -5.06 -18.24 1.15
C LEU A 81 -4.50 -19.37 0.28
N ASN A 82 -3.26 -19.23 -0.21
CA ASN A 82 -2.56 -20.19 -1.05
C ASN A 82 -3.40 -20.70 -2.25
N ARG A 83 -4.26 -19.84 -2.80
CA ARG A 83 -5.12 -20.09 -3.97
C ARG A 83 -5.49 -18.76 -4.66
N PRO A 84 -5.89 -18.77 -5.94
CA PRO A 84 -6.40 -17.57 -6.60
C PRO A 84 -7.64 -17.03 -5.88
N THR A 85 -7.74 -15.71 -5.78
CA THR A 85 -8.90 -15.02 -5.20
C THR A 85 -9.68 -14.28 -6.27
N GLY A 86 -11.01 -14.27 -6.12
CA GLY A 86 -11.90 -13.46 -6.95
C GLY A 86 -12.16 -12.06 -6.40
N VAL A 87 -11.49 -11.65 -5.31
CA VAL A 87 -11.65 -10.32 -4.72
C VAL A 87 -11.14 -9.23 -5.67
N ARG A 88 -11.94 -8.18 -5.85
CA ARG A 88 -11.65 -7.03 -6.69
C ARG A 88 -11.49 -5.79 -5.83
N LEU A 89 -10.60 -4.90 -6.26
CA LEU A 89 -10.44 -3.58 -5.66
C LEU A 89 -11.06 -2.52 -6.56
N VAL A 90 -11.93 -1.71 -5.97
CA VAL A 90 -12.56 -0.54 -6.57
C VAL A 90 -12.05 0.69 -5.81
N VAL A 91 -11.53 1.66 -6.54
CA VAL A 91 -10.99 2.92 -6.01
C VAL A 91 -11.43 4.06 -6.93
N PRO A 92 -11.75 5.25 -6.41
CA PRO A 92 -11.96 6.45 -7.24
C PRO A 92 -10.80 6.68 -8.21
N ASP A 93 -11.11 7.16 -9.42
CA ASP A 93 -10.09 7.34 -10.49
C ASP A 93 -8.97 8.30 -10.07
N GLU A 94 -9.30 9.33 -9.28
CA GLU A 94 -8.36 10.29 -8.70
C GLU A 94 -7.36 9.69 -7.70
N HIS A 95 -7.61 8.48 -7.21
CA HIS A 95 -6.76 7.77 -6.26
C HIS A 95 -6.13 6.49 -6.85
N ARG A 96 -6.23 6.31 -8.16
CA ARG A 96 -5.76 5.09 -8.84
C ARG A 96 -4.25 4.90 -8.72
N ASP A 97 -3.48 5.99 -8.77
CA ASP A 97 -2.02 5.95 -8.69
C ASP A 97 -1.55 5.60 -7.28
N GLU A 98 -2.18 6.16 -6.25
CA GLU A 98 -1.95 5.82 -4.85
C GLU A 98 -2.29 4.35 -4.59
N ALA A 99 -3.41 3.86 -5.13
CA ALA A 99 -3.89 2.50 -4.93
C ALA A 99 -3.05 1.40 -5.61
N ARG A 100 -2.06 1.77 -6.41
CA ARG A 100 -1.27 0.84 -7.23
C ARG A 100 -0.63 -0.29 -6.43
N ALA A 101 -0.12 0.00 -5.22
CA ALA A 101 0.50 -1.01 -4.37
C ALA A 101 -0.51 -2.08 -3.92
N VAL A 102 -1.75 -1.68 -3.63
CA VAL A 102 -2.83 -2.59 -3.23
C VAL A 102 -3.30 -3.44 -4.42
N PHE A 103 -3.39 -2.85 -5.62
CA PHE A 103 -3.62 -3.62 -6.85
C PHE A 103 -2.53 -4.67 -7.11
N GLY A 104 -1.27 -4.34 -6.84
CA GLY A 104 -0.16 -5.29 -6.93
C GLY A 104 -0.31 -6.45 -5.94
N ALA A 105 -0.66 -6.14 -4.70
CA ALA A 105 -0.86 -7.13 -3.64
C ALA A 105 -1.97 -8.16 -3.96
N LEU A 106 -3.03 -7.75 -4.66
CA LEU A 106 -4.12 -8.64 -5.06
C LEU A 106 -3.80 -9.54 -6.26
N ARG A 107 -2.78 -9.23 -7.06
CA ARG A 107 -2.44 -10.03 -8.25
C ARG A 107 -1.79 -11.35 -7.88
N ASP A 108 -2.12 -12.42 -8.59
CA ASP A 108 -1.50 -13.73 -8.45
C ASP A 108 -0.04 -13.72 -8.96
N PRO A 109 0.95 -14.23 -8.19
CA PRO A 109 2.33 -14.39 -8.67
C PRO A 109 2.51 -15.46 -9.77
N SER A 110 1.54 -16.35 -9.99
CA SER A 110 1.61 -17.46 -10.96
C SER A 110 1.17 -17.12 -12.39
N GLY A 111 0.67 -15.91 -12.65
CA GLY A 111 0.69 -15.34 -14.00
C GLY A 111 -0.30 -15.91 -15.02
N GLU A 112 -1.35 -16.65 -14.65
CA GLU A 112 -2.45 -16.89 -15.59
C GLU A 112 -3.28 -15.61 -15.76
N ARG A 113 -3.02 -14.93 -16.88
CA ARG A 113 -3.65 -13.70 -17.34
C ARG A 113 -5.17 -13.78 -17.23
N ALA A 114 -5.75 -13.06 -16.26
CA ALA A 114 -7.05 -12.45 -16.47
C ALA A 114 -6.92 -11.58 -17.73
N ALA A 115 -7.70 -11.89 -18.77
CA ALA A 115 -7.70 -11.18 -20.04
C ALA A 115 -8.01 -9.70 -19.81
N VAL A 116 -6.97 -8.86 -19.91
CA VAL A 116 -7.11 -7.41 -20.04
C VAL A 116 -7.18 -7.10 -21.53
N VAL A 117 -8.31 -6.55 -21.97
CA VAL A 117 -8.50 -6.02 -23.33
C VAL A 117 -7.51 -4.87 -23.57
N ALA A 118 -6.97 -4.81 -24.78
CA ALA A 118 -5.66 -4.30 -25.17
C ALA A 118 -5.31 -2.81 -24.86
N ASP A 119 -4.06 -2.66 -24.40
CA ASP A 119 -3.02 -1.61 -24.50
C ASP A 119 -3.42 -0.12 -24.53
N PRO A 120 -2.92 0.65 -23.54
CA PRO A 120 -2.02 1.74 -23.88
C PRO A 120 -0.75 1.73 -23.01
N LYS A 121 0.40 2.00 -23.65
CA LYS A 121 1.70 2.39 -23.07
C LYS A 121 1.60 2.79 -21.58
N PRO A 122 2.31 2.11 -20.67
CA PRO A 122 2.23 2.39 -19.25
C PRO A 122 2.86 3.75 -18.96
N PHE A 123 2.05 4.79 -18.78
CA PHE A 123 2.48 5.95 -18.02
C PHE A 123 2.56 5.53 -16.55
N GLY A 124 3.71 5.81 -15.92
CA GLY A 124 3.82 5.90 -14.46
C GLY A 124 4.14 4.63 -13.68
N ARG A 125 4.68 3.55 -14.26
CA ARG A 125 5.40 2.56 -13.42
C ARG A 125 6.66 3.25 -12.91
N ILE A 126 6.82 3.42 -11.59
CA ILE A 126 8.12 3.75 -11.01
C ILE A 126 9.07 2.64 -11.49
N ASP A 127 10.12 3.03 -12.21
CA ASP A 127 11.13 2.11 -12.70
C ASP A 127 12.08 1.80 -11.54
N PRO A 128 11.98 0.63 -10.89
CA PRO A 128 12.71 0.36 -9.66
C PRO A 128 14.23 0.35 -9.89
N ALA A 129 14.65 -0.08 -11.09
CA ALA A 129 16.05 -0.13 -11.49
C ALA A 129 16.66 1.27 -11.61
N ASN A 130 15.86 2.25 -12.00
CA ASN A 130 16.28 3.64 -12.19
C ASN A 130 15.82 4.57 -11.05
N SER A 131 15.14 4.04 -10.03
CA SER A 131 14.64 4.84 -8.90
C SER A 131 15.63 4.87 -7.75
N ALA A 132 15.67 5.99 -7.04
CA ALA A 132 16.45 6.15 -5.82
C ALA A 132 15.63 6.94 -4.80
N CYS A 133 15.60 6.49 -3.55
CA CYS A 133 14.73 7.03 -2.52
C CYS A 133 15.53 7.55 -1.31
N VAL A 134 15.02 8.61 -0.69
CA VAL A 134 15.49 9.07 0.64
C VAL A 134 14.31 9.07 1.58
N LEU A 135 14.43 8.33 2.69
CA LEU A 135 13.43 8.26 3.74
C LEU A 135 13.92 9.05 4.95
N ILE A 136 13.23 10.13 5.29
CA ILE A 136 13.63 11.03 6.38
C ILE A 136 12.61 10.93 7.52
N GLY A 137 13.09 10.53 8.69
CA GLY A 137 12.29 10.50 9.90
C GLY A 137 12.80 11.48 10.93
N VAL A 138 11.94 12.37 11.46
CA VAL A 138 12.24 13.22 12.61
C VAL A 138 11.40 12.76 13.79
N ASP A 139 12.01 12.01 14.71
CA ASP A 139 11.33 11.38 15.86
C ASP A 139 11.46 12.18 17.17
N ARG A 140 12.31 13.21 17.20
CA ARG A 140 12.60 14.04 18.38
C ARG A 140 12.87 15.48 17.95
N TYR A 141 12.56 16.40 18.84
CA TYR A 141 12.79 17.82 18.66
C TYR A 141 13.82 18.33 19.67
N VAL A 142 14.51 19.41 19.32
CA VAL A 142 15.44 20.09 20.24
C VAL A 142 14.67 20.78 21.36
N ASP A 143 13.47 21.25 21.05
CA ASP A 143 12.51 21.74 22.04
C ASP A 143 12.01 20.57 22.90
N ARG A 144 12.22 20.68 24.21
CA ARG A 144 11.86 19.64 25.20
C ARG A 144 10.37 19.64 25.53
N GLU A 145 9.63 20.68 25.17
CA GLU A 145 8.18 20.74 25.34
C GLU A 145 7.45 19.94 24.25
N LEU A 146 8.13 19.63 23.15
CA LEU A 146 7.57 18.83 22.08
C LEU A 146 7.70 17.33 22.36
N PRO A 147 6.61 16.56 22.17
CA PRO A 147 6.63 15.12 22.39
C PRO A 147 7.51 14.40 21.37
N SER A 148 8.18 13.33 21.80
CA SER A 148 8.89 12.43 20.88
C SER A 148 7.89 11.68 19.99
N LEU A 149 8.13 11.66 18.69
CA LEU A 149 7.32 10.97 17.70
C LEU A 149 7.90 9.59 17.38
N ARG A 150 7.88 8.68 18.35
CA ARG A 150 8.46 7.32 18.20
C ARG A 150 7.88 6.54 17.01
N ALA A 151 6.64 6.82 16.63
CA ALA A 151 5.99 6.22 15.45
C ALA A 151 6.73 6.54 14.14
N VAL A 152 7.44 7.68 14.06
CA VAL A 152 8.15 8.09 12.84
C VAL A 152 9.28 7.12 12.49
N TYR A 153 9.99 6.60 13.50
CA TYR A 153 11.02 5.59 13.28
C TYR A 153 10.43 4.34 12.62
N ASN A 154 9.32 3.85 13.18
CA ASN A 154 8.63 2.67 12.66
C ASN A 154 8.10 2.90 11.24
N ASN A 155 7.58 4.09 10.95
CA ASN A 155 7.10 4.43 9.61
C ASN A 155 8.23 4.40 8.57
N VAL A 156 9.42 4.89 8.92
CA VAL A 156 10.58 4.87 8.01
C VAL A 156 11.05 3.44 7.74
N GLU A 157 11.06 2.57 8.76
CA GLU A 157 11.42 1.16 8.59
C GLU A 157 10.37 0.42 7.75
N GLN A 158 9.08 0.59 8.04
CA GLN A 158 8.01 -0.04 7.26
C GLN A 158 7.99 0.42 5.80
N LEU A 159 8.19 1.71 5.55
CA LEU A 159 8.25 2.23 4.18
C LEU A 159 9.48 1.71 3.43
N TYR A 160 10.60 1.52 4.13
CA TYR A 160 11.77 0.85 3.57
C TYR A 160 11.44 -0.58 3.13
N ASP A 161 10.78 -1.36 4.00
CA ASP A 161 10.40 -2.74 3.69
C ASP A 161 9.52 -2.81 2.44
N VAL A 162 8.47 -1.98 2.38
CA VAL A 162 7.57 -1.89 1.21
C VAL A 162 8.31 -1.51 -0.07
N LEU A 163 9.24 -0.54 0.00
CA LEU A 163 9.98 -0.09 -1.18
C LEU A 163 10.98 -1.14 -1.68
N THR A 164 11.58 -1.92 -0.79
CA THR A 164 12.55 -2.97 -1.14
C THR A 164 11.92 -4.28 -1.58
N ASP A 165 10.65 -4.52 -1.25
CA ASP A 165 9.97 -5.75 -1.62
C ASP A 165 9.82 -5.88 -3.14
N GLU A 166 10.50 -6.88 -3.72
CA GLU A 166 10.54 -7.18 -5.16
C GLU A 166 9.16 -7.32 -5.82
N ASN A 167 8.15 -7.71 -5.04
CA ASN A 167 6.81 -7.94 -5.56
C ASN A 167 5.86 -6.76 -5.31
N VAL A 168 6.30 -5.72 -4.58
CA VAL A 168 5.56 -4.46 -4.40
C VAL A 168 6.19 -3.35 -5.23
N TRP A 169 7.42 -2.94 -4.91
CA TRP A 169 8.16 -1.90 -5.63
C TRP A 169 9.53 -2.38 -6.12
N GLY A 170 10.26 -3.16 -5.33
CA GLY A 170 11.52 -3.79 -5.74
C GLY A 170 12.67 -2.82 -5.99
N VAL A 171 12.72 -1.71 -5.27
CA VAL A 171 13.86 -0.79 -5.34
C VAL A 171 15.05 -1.44 -4.63
N GLU A 172 16.21 -1.47 -5.30
CA GLU A 172 17.42 -2.04 -4.74
C GLU A 172 17.77 -1.36 -3.40
N THR A 173 18.17 -2.15 -2.40
CA THR A 173 18.49 -1.64 -1.04
C THR A 173 19.58 -0.57 -1.06
N GLY A 174 20.57 -0.68 -1.95
CA GLY A 174 21.61 0.33 -2.17
C GLY A 174 21.09 1.66 -2.74
N ARG A 175 19.87 1.67 -3.27
CA ARG A 175 19.16 2.82 -3.85
C ARG A 175 18.09 3.38 -2.91
N ILE A 176 18.11 3.01 -1.62
CA ILE A 176 17.29 3.65 -0.59
C ILE A 176 18.15 4.11 0.58
N ARG A 177 18.09 5.41 0.91
CA ARG A 177 18.81 5.99 2.04
C ARG A 177 17.85 6.36 3.17
N LYS A 178 17.99 5.71 4.33
CA LYS A 178 17.29 6.10 5.57
C LYS A 178 18.08 7.16 6.32
N VAL A 179 17.41 8.24 6.71
CA VAL A 179 17.95 9.33 7.51
C VAL A 179 17.07 9.49 8.75
N HIS A 180 17.55 8.95 9.86
CA HIS A 180 16.88 9.04 11.14
C HIS A 180 17.40 10.24 11.94
N HIS A 181 16.48 11.08 12.36
CA HIS A 181 16.73 12.23 13.24
C HIS A 181 17.89 13.13 12.77
N PRO A 182 17.79 13.74 11.57
CA PRO A 182 18.78 14.67 11.07
C PRO A 182 18.93 15.86 12.04
N ARG A 183 20.17 16.24 12.35
CA ARG A 183 20.48 17.32 13.31
C ARG A 183 20.95 18.60 12.64
N THR A 184 21.35 18.50 11.38
CA THR A 184 21.85 19.60 10.58
C THR A 184 21.19 19.61 9.20
N ALA A 185 21.20 20.76 8.54
CA ALA A 185 20.77 20.83 7.14
C ALA A 185 21.63 19.93 6.23
N ALA A 186 22.91 19.73 6.55
CA ALA A 186 23.78 18.84 5.80
C ALA A 186 23.34 17.37 5.88
N ASP A 187 22.79 16.93 7.01
CA ASP A 187 22.25 15.57 7.19
C ASP A 187 21.06 15.28 6.28
N LEU A 188 20.36 16.32 5.82
CA LEU A 188 19.28 16.23 4.84
C LEU A 188 19.79 16.38 3.41
N ILE A 189 20.53 17.45 3.15
CA ILE A 189 20.93 17.87 1.80
C ILE A 189 21.83 16.81 1.15
N ARG A 190 22.77 16.24 1.92
CA ARG A 190 23.74 15.30 1.36
C ARG A 190 23.08 14.01 0.87
N PRO A 191 22.25 13.29 1.67
CA PRO A 191 21.49 12.15 1.19
C PRO A 191 20.61 12.45 -0.01
N ILE A 192 19.90 13.59 -0.01
CA ILE A 192 19.06 14.00 -1.15
C ILE A 192 19.88 14.13 -2.42
N ARG A 193 21.05 14.78 -2.34
CA ARG A 193 21.94 14.94 -3.48
C ARG A 193 22.49 13.60 -3.98
N GLU A 194 23.04 12.78 -3.09
CA GLU A 194 23.62 11.47 -3.43
C GLU A 194 22.58 10.57 -4.13
N MET A 195 21.35 10.52 -3.62
CA MET A 195 20.28 9.72 -4.23
C MET A 195 19.76 10.33 -5.54
N SER A 196 19.75 11.65 -5.66
CA SER A 196 19.40 12.32 -6.92
C SER A 196 20.42 12.05 -8.02
N GLU A 197 21.69 11.85 -7.67
CA GLU A 197 22.75 11.46 -8.62
C GLU A 197 22.53 10.01 -9.10
N LEU A 198 22.19 9.09 -8.19
CA LEU A 198 21.85 7.69 -8.54
C LEU A 198 20.62 7.59 -9.44
N ALA A 199 19.59 8.41 -9.24
CA ALA A 199 18.39 8.42 -10.08
C ALA A 199 18.63 8.89 -11.53
N ARG A 200 19.82 9.43 -11.85
CA ARG A 200 20.18 9.90 -13.20
C ARG A 200 20.97 8.89 -14.03
N THR A 201 21.46 7.82 -13.39
CA THR A 201 22.24 6.74 -13.98
C THR A 201 21.38 5.51 -14.19
#